data_AF-A0A0P1G381-F1
#
_entry.id   AF-A0A0P1G381-F1
#
_cell.length_a   1.000
_cell.length_b   1.000
_cell.length_c   1.000
_cell.angle_alpha   90.00
_cell.angle_beta   90.00
_cell.angle_gamma   90.00
#
_symmetry.space_group_name_H-M   'P 1'
#
loop_
_entity.id
_entity.type
_entity.pdbx_description
1 polymer ?
#
loop_
_entity_poly.entity_id
_entity_poly.type
_entity_poly.pdbx_seq_one_letter_code
_entity_poly.pdbx_strand_id
1 'polypeptide(L)'
;MNDMTIIQDGSGQALTMSSREIADLCEKQHTHVIRDIEKMMQEIGQPKFGPADFLNEYKDAQGKTRKEYRLPRDLTVTLMTGYRADLRYKVVTRLEDLDA
;
A
#
# COMPACT_ATOMS: atom_id res chain seq x y z
N MET A 1 2.14 18.27 -17.09
CA MET A 1 1.33 18.15 -15.86
C MET A 1 0.16 17.27 -16.19
N ASN A 2 0.17 16.01 -15.75
CA ASN A 2 -0.99 15.14 -15.87
C ASN A 2 -1.39 14.78 -14.45
N ASP A 3 -2.57 15.26 -14.07
CA ASP A 3 -3.27 14.90 -12.85
C ASP A 3 -3.33 13.37 -12.74
N MET A 4 -2.68 12.82 -11.71
CA MET A 4 -2.95 11.46 -11.28
C MET A 4 -4.35 11.48 -10.68
N THR A 5 -5.34 11.18 -11.52
CA THR A 5 -6.72 10.99 -11.10
C THR A 5 -6.74 9.89 -10.06
N ILE A 6 -6.86 10.27 -8.80
CA ILE A 6 -7.26 9.38 -7.72
C ILE A 6 -8.60 8.78 -8.16
N ILE A 7 -8.64 7.48 -8.42
CA ILE A 7 -9.89 6.78 -8.68
C ILE A 7 -10.67 6.82 -7.36
N GLN A 8 -11.64 7.72 -7.29
CA GLN A 8 -12.57 7.87 -6.18
C GLN A 8 -13.75 6.93 -6.42
N ASP A 9 -14.08 6.06 -5.46
CA ASP A 9 -15.37 5.39 -5.49
C ASP A 9 -16.50 6.38 -5.14
N GLY A 10 -17.76 5.97 -5.30
CA GLY A 10 -18.96 6.79 -5.05
C GLY A 10 -19.12 7.38 -3.63
N SER A 11 -18.20 7.12 -2.71
CA SER A 11 -18.08 7.70 -1.36
C SER A 11 -17.01 8.81 -1.24
N GLY A 12 -16.22 9.07 -2.28
CA GLY A 12 -15.14 10.05 -2.28
C GLY A 12 -13.87 9.62 -1.55
N GLN A 13 -13.77 8.36 -1.08
CA GLN A 13 -12.54 7.79 -0.55
C GLN A 13 -11.73 7.10 -1.65
N ALA A 14 -10.42 7.38 -1.66
CA ALA A 14 -9.48 6.67 -2.51
C ALA A 14 -9.34 5.23 -2.02
N LEU A 15 -9.53 4.26 -2.91
CA LEU A 15 -9.30 2.85 -2.64
C LEU A 15 -7.81 2.64 -2.34
N THR A 16 -7.50 2.43 -1.06
CA THR A 16 -6.15 2.25 -0.56
C THR A 16 -6.06 0.98 0.27
N MET A 17 -4.90 0.34 0.25
CA MET A 17 -4.59 -0.80 1.09
C MET A 17 -3.50 -0.42 2.09
N SER A 18 -3.69 -0.81 3.35
CA SER A 18 -2.70 -0.53 4.39
C SER A 18 -1.52 -1.50 4.30
N SER A 19 -0.32 -1.06 4.65
CA SER A 19 0.86 -1.93 4.71
C SER A 19 0.74 -3.05 5.75
N ARG A 20 -0.16 -2.92 6.73
CA ARG A 20 -0.54 -3.99 7.65
C ARG A 20 -1.39 -5.05 6.97
N GLU A 21 -2.43 -4.64 6.26
CA GLU A 21 -3.26 -5.56 5.47
C GLU A 21 -2.43 -6.31 4.43
N ILE A 22 -1.49 -5.63 3.76
CA ILE A 22 -0.53 -6.28 2.85
C ILE A 22 0.33 -7.30 3.61
N ALA A 23 0.81 -6.97 4.81
CA ALA A 23 1.61 -7.87 5.63
C ALA A 23 0.84 -9.13 6.03
N ASP A 24 -0.43 -8.98 6.43
CA ASP A 24 -1.31 -10.07 6.80
C ASP A 24 -1.62 -10.98 5.60
N LEU A 25 -1.98 -10.40 4.44
CA LEU A 25 -2.26 -11.15 3.21
C LEU A 25 -1.02 -11.87 2.65
N CYS A 26 0.15 -11.26 2.82
CA CYS A 26 1.41 -11.79 2.35
C CYS A 26 2.10 -12.74 3.35
N GLU A 27 1.55 -12.89 4.57
CA GLU A 27 2.16 -13.62 5.68
C GLU A 27 3.62 -13.14 5.95
N LYS A 28 3.84 -11.82 5.85
CA LYS A 28 5.13 -11.16 6.06
C LYS A 28 5.10 -10.31 7.32
N GLN A 29 6.28 -10.10 7.90
CA GLN A 29 6.43 -9.11 8.98
C GLN A 29 6.16 -7.70 8.44
N HIS A 30 5.36 -6.91 9.15
CA HIS A 30 4.99 -5.53 8.77
C HIS A 30 6.23 -4.65 8.52
N THR A 31 7.29 -4.85 9.30
CA THR A 31 8.58 -4.15 9.13
C THR A 31 9.26 -4.45 7.79
N HIS A 32 9.13 -5.68 7.27
CA HIS A 32 9.66 -6.03 5.95
C HIS A 32 8.84 -5.37 4.83
N VAL A 33 7.52 -5.34 4.98
CA VAL A 33 6.64 -4.66 4.02
C VAL A 33 6.95 -3.17 3.98
N ILE A 34 7.11 -2.51 5.13
CA ILE A 34 7.54 -1.10 5.22
C ILE A 34 8.84 -0.86 4.45
N ARG A 35 9.86 -1.69 4.69
CA ARG A 35 11.16 -1.56 4.02
C ARG A 35 11.02 -1.72 2.51
N ASP A 36 10.23 -2.69 2.07
CA ASP A 36 10.02 -2.96 0.64
C ASP A 36 9.26 -1.79 -0.02
N ILE A 37 8.31 -1.15 0.68
CA ILE A 37 7.62 0.07 0.22
C ILE A 37 8.62 1.23 0.09
N GLU A 38 9.42 1.49 1.13
CA GLU A 38 10.40 2.58 1.12
C GLU A 38 11.42 2.39 -0.02
N LYS A 39 11.87 1.15 -0.24
CA LYS A 39 12.76 0.79 -1.34
C LYS A 39 12.07 0.99 -2.71
N MET A 40 10.85 0.49 -2.88
CA MET A 40 10.08 0.66 -4.11
C MET A 40 9.91 2.15 -4.46
N MET A 41 9.60 3.00 -3.47
CA MET A 41 9.47 4.44 -3.65
C MET A 41 10.78 5.11 -4.08
N GLN A 42 11.92 4.64 -3.58
CA GLN A 42 13.23 5.09 -4.03
C GLN A 42 13.51 4.67 -5.49
N GLU A 43 13.13 3.46 -5.86
CA GLU A 43 13.34 2.89 -7.21
C GLU A 43 12.44 3.52 -8.28
N ILE A 44 11.19 3.88 -7.94
CA ILE A 44 10.27 4.58 -8.87
C ILE A 44 10.83 5.94 -9.31
N GLY A 45 11.68 6.56 -8.49
CA GLY A 45 12.38 7.79 -8.82
C GLY A 45 11.52 9.03 -8.62
N GLN A 46 11.99 9.94 -7.75
CA GLN A 46 11.50 11.31 -7.65
C GLN A 46 11.58 12.02 -9.02
N PRO A 47 10.62 12.93 -9.36
CA PRO A 47 10.08 13.93 -8.44
C PRO A 47 8.55 13.97 -8.27
N LYS A 48 7.81 12.89 -8.54
CA LYS A 48 6.34 12.94 -8.49
C LYS A 48 5.72 12.78 -7.09
N PHE A 49 6.29 11.92 -6.24
CA PHE A 49 5.83 11.64 -4.86
C PHE A 49 6.90 10.82 -4.13
N GLY A 50 6.80 10.73 -2.80
CA GLY A 50 7.68 9.97 -1.91
C GLY A 50 6.94 9.29 -0.75
N PRO A 51 7.65 8.58 0.14
CA PRO A 51 7.04 7.83 1.23
C PRO A 51 6.13 8.68 2.14
N ALA A 52 6.49 9.96 2.34
CA ALA A 52 5.71 10.85 3.20
C ALA A 52 4.27 11.08 2.69
N ASP A 53 4.03 10.97 1.38
CA ASP A 53 2.70 11.21 0.78
C ASP A 53 1.69 10.11 1.13
N PHE A 54 2.18 8.94 1.56
CA PHE A 54 1.37 7.77 1.89
C PHE A 54 1.53 7.33 3.35
N LEU A 55 2.26 8.11 4.15
CA LEU A 55 2.51 7.80 5.54
C LEU A 55 1.22 7.98 6.35
N ASN A 56 0.90 6.98 7.16
CA ASN A 56 -0.19 7.05 8.12
C ASN A 56 0.26 6.43 9.46
N GLU A 57 -0.55 6.59 10.50
CA GLU A 57 -0.27 6.06 11.83
C GLU A 57 -1.43 5.21 12.35
N TYR A 58 -1.10 4.21 13.16
CA TYR A 58 -2.08 3.41 13.89
C TYR A 58 -1.62 3.19 15.33
N LYS A 59 -2.58 2.90 16.22
CA LYS A 59 -2.27 2.44 17.58
C LYS A 59 -2.20 0.92 17.59
N ASP A 60 -1.09 0.39 18.09
CA ASP A 60 -0.96 -1.04 18.33
C ASP A 60 -1.80 -1.48 19.56
N ALA A 61 -1.84 -2.79 19.82
CA ALA A 61 -2.58 -3.35 20.95
C ALA A 61 -2.10 -2.84 22.32
N GLN A 62 -0.90 -2.25 22.40
CA GLN A 62 -0.33 -1.66 23.61
C GLN A 62 -0.60 -0.15 23.69
N GLY A 63 -1.40 0.39 22.77
CA GLY A 63 -1.71 1.82 22.68
C GLY A 63 -0.59 2.68 22.12
N LYS A 64 0.51 2.07 21.63
CA LYS A 64 1.64 2.80 21.08
C LYS A 64 1.40 3.13 19.61
N THR A 65 1.69 4.38 19.24
CA THR A 65 1.62 4.84 17.85
C THR A 65 2.73 4.20 17.02
N ARG A 66 2.35 3.63 15.88
CA ARG A 66 3.22 2.97 14.91
C ARG A 66 2.93 3.52 13.52
N LYS A 67 3.96 3.63 12.68
CA LYS A 67 3.80 4.02 11.29
C LYS A 67 3.21 2.87 10.47
N GLU A 68 2.36 3.21 9.52
CA GLU A 68 1.90 2.37 8.42
C GLU A 68 1.92 3.19 7.12
N TYR A 69 1.74 2.53 5.98
CA TYR A 69 1.55 3.21 4.70
C TYR A 69 0.18 2.85 4.17
N ARG A 70 -0.51 3.81 3.54
CA ARG A 70 -1.74 3.56 2.79
C ARG A 70 -1.47 3.77 1.32
N LEU A 71 -1.36 2.66 0.60
CA LEU A 71 -0.98 2.66 -0.80
C LEU A 71 -2.24 2.64 -1.69
N PRO A 72 -2.32 3.50 -2.71
CA PRO A 72 -3.31 3.34 -3.77
C PRO A 72 -3.07 2.03 -4.55
N ARG A 73 -4.07 1.64 -5.35
CA ARG A 73 -4.07 0.41 -6.15
C ARG A 73 -2.81 0.23 -6.99
N ASP A 74 -2.40 1.25 -7.73
CA ASP A 74 -1.23 1.23 -8.61
C ASP A 74 0.07 0.94 -7.85
N LEU A 75 0.28 1.58 -6.71
CA LEU A 75 1.44 1.34 -5.86
C LEU A 75 1.40 -0.02 -5.15
N THR A 76 0.21 -0.47 -4.75
CA THR A 76 0.04 -1.81 -4.18
C THR A 76 0.37 -2.88 -5.22
N VAL A 77 -0.15 -2.77 -6.44
CA VAL A 77 0.15 -3.69 -7.54
C VAL A 77 1.64 -3.67 -7.88
N THR A 78 2.26 -2.48 -7.92
CA THR A 78 3.69 -2.32 -8.18
C THR A 78 4.53 -3.05 -7.13
N LEU A 79 4.22 -2.90 -5.84
CA LEU A 79 4.90 -3.62 -4.76
C LEU A 79 4.81 -5.15 -4.96
N MET A 80 3.64 -5.64 -5.35
CA MET A 80 3.39 -7.07 -5.54
C MET A 80 4.10 -7.68 -6.76
N THR A 81 4.59 -6.89 -7.70
CA THR A 81 5.41 -7.39 -8.82
C THR A 81 6.71 -8.02 -8.35
N GLY A 82 7.27 -7.56 -7.23
CA GLY A 82 8.46 -8.12 -6.60
C GLY A 82 8.19 -9.32 -5.69
N TYR A 83 6.92 -9.71 -5.48
CA TYR A 83 6.52 -10.77 -4.56
C TYR A 83 6.12 -12.05 -5.32
N ARG A 84 6.02 -13.16 -4.59
CA ARG A 84 5.60 -14.45 -5.14
C ARG A 84 4.19 -14.36 -5.74
N ALA A 85 3.93 -15.17 -6.77
CA ALA A 85 2.69 -15.13 -7.54
C ALA A 85 1.43 -15.46 -6.72
N ASP A 86 1.55 -16.38 -5.75
CA ASP A 86 0.47 -16.75 -4.83
C ASP A 86 0.06 -15.58 -3.92
N LEU A 87 1.04 -14.84 -3.39
CA LEU A 87 0.77 -13.66 -2.55
C LEU A 87 0.18 -12.51 -3.38
N ARG A 88 0.69 -12.32 -4.60
CA ARG A 88 0.15 -11.33 -5.55
C ARG A 88 -1.30 -11.60 -5.87
N TYR A 89 -1.69 -12.86 -6.10
CA TYR A 89 -3.07 -13.22 -6.35
C TYR A 89 -3.98 -12.84 -5.17
N LYS A 90 -3.62 -13.20 -3.93
CA LYS A 90 -4.38 -12.85 -2.71
C LYS A 90 -4.64 -11.34 -2.60
N VAL A 91 -3.59 -10.53 -2.81
CA VAL A 91 -3.67 -9.07 -2.70
C VAL A 91 -4.51 -8.46 -3.82
N VAL A 92 -4.35 -8.92 -5.06
CA VAL A 92 -5.12 -8.42 -6.21
C VAL A 92 -6.60 -8.76 -6.06
N THR A 93 -6.95 -9.98 -5.67
CA THR A 93 -8.36 -10.36 -5.42
C THR A 93 -8.97 -9.49 -4.33
N ARG A 94 -8.24 -9.24 -3.23
CA ARG A 94 -8.72 -8.35 -2.18
C ARG A 94 -8.96 -6.92 -2.67
N LEU A 95 -8.09 -6.42 -3.55
CA LEU A 95 -8.27 -5.11 -4.16
C LEU A 95 -9.52 -5.10 -5.07
N GLU A 96 -9.78 -6.15 -5.83
CA GLU A 96 -11.01 -6.26 -6.63
C GLU A 96 -12.27 -6.27 -5.75
N ASP A 97 -12.23 -6.96 -4.61
CA ASP A 97 -13.34 -6.97 -3.63
C ASP A 97 -13.61 -5.59 -3.00
N LEU A 98 -12.59 -4.72 -2.94
CA LEU A 98 -12.74 -3.35 -2.44
C LEU A 98 -13.41 -2.42 -3.46
N ASP A 99 -13.28 -2.72 -4.76
CA ASP A 99 -13.85 -1.91 -5.85
C ASP A 99 -15.32 -2.27 -6.18
N ALA A 100 -15.80 -3.41 -5.68
CA ALA A 100 -17.13 -3.97 -5.98
C ALA A 100 -18.22 -3.43 -5.05
#